data_AF-A0AAD9VFR3-F1
#
_entry.id   AF-A0AAD9VFR3-F1
#
_cell.length_a   1.000
_cell.length_b   1.000
_cell.length_c   1.000
_cell.angle_alpha   90.00
_cell.angle_beta   90.00
_cell.angle_gamma   90.00
#
_symmetry.space_group_name_H-M   'P 1'
#
loop_
_entity.id
_entity.type
_entity.pdbx_description
1 polymer ?
#
loop_
_entity_poly.entity_id
_entity_poly.type
_entity_poly.pdbx_seq_one_letter_code
_entity_poly.pdbx_strand_id
1 'polypeptide(L)' 'MELKKKLLLFATGSDRVPIGGMGEMEFKIIRMEVAHSTSMLPMAHTCFNQLCLPPYKNRKVLKQKLTIAISNAEGFGIE' A
#
# COMPACT_ATOMS: atom_id res chain seq x y z
N MET A 1 -14.55 -2.08 6.51
CA MET A 1 -14.50 -1.44 5.18
C MET A 1 -13.46 -0.33 5.13
N GLU A 2 -13.33 0.45 6.21
CA GLU A 2 -12.35 1.54 6.33
C GLU A 2 -10.90 1.20 5.94
N LEU A 3 -10.36 0.10 6.47
CA LEU A 3 -9.00 -0.31 6.16
C LEU A 3 -8.76 -0.61 4.68
N LYS A 4 -9.79 -1.05 3.95
CA LYS A 4 -9.69 -1.32 2.51
C LYS A 4 -9.59 -0.01 1.71
N LYS A 5 -10.36 1.01 2.10
CA LYS A 5 -10.27 2.35 1.52
C LYS A 5 -8.91 2.99 1.78
N LYS A 6 -8.42 2.93 3.02
CA LYS A 6 -7.07 3.41 3.36
C LYS A 6 -5.97 2.68 2.60
N LEU A 7 -6.11 1.38 2.37
CA LEU A 7 -5.18 0.63 1.52
C LEU A 7 -5.20 1.11 0.07
N LEU A 8 -6.40 1.35 -0.49
CA LEU A 8 -6.54 1.87 -1.85
C LEU A 8 -5.92 3.26 -1.97
N LEU A 9 -6.23 4.15 -1.03
CA LEU A 9 -5.63 5.48 -0.94
C LEU A 9 -4.10 5.42 -0.83
N PHE A 10 -3.58 4.58 0.06
CA PHE A 10 -2.15 4.40 0.24
C PHE A 10 -1.44 3.97 -1.04
N ALA A 11 -2.02 3.02 -1.78
CA ALA A 11 -1.38 2.43 -2.93
C ALA A 11 -1.59 3.21 -4.24
N THR A 12 -2.67 3.99 -4.34
CA THR A 12 -3.11 4.62 -5.60
C THR A 12 -3.30 6.13 -5.51
N GLY A 13 -3.24 6.72 -4.31
CA GLY A 13 -3.53 8.14 -4.09
C GLY A 13 -5.03 8.47 -4.10
N SER A 14 -5.92 7.50 -4.25
CA SER A 14 -7.38 7.69 -4.22
C SER A 14 -8.05 6.60 -3.39
N ASP A 15 -9.09 6.94 -2.62
CA ASP A 15 -9.93 5.96 -1.93
C ASP A 15 -11.09 5.43 -2.81
N ARG A 16 -11.12 5.82 -4.09
CA ARG A 16 -12.16 5.50 -5.07
C ARG A 16 -11.65 4.59 -6.17
N VAL A 17 -12.51 3.67 -6.59
CA VAL A 17 -12.30 2.81 -7.77
C VAL A 17 -12.68 3.58 -9.04
N PRO A 18 -12.00 3.36 -10.18
CA PRO A 18 -12.40 3.93 -11.47
C PRO A 18 -13.85 3.59 -11.83
N ILE A 19 -14.46 4.43 -12.67
CA ILE A 19 -15.86 4.24 -13.08
C ILE A 19 -16.09 2.93 -13.86
N GLY A 20 -15.10 2.48 -14.63
CA GLY A 20 -15.09 1.17 -15.30
C GLY A 20 -14.76 -0.01 -14.37
N GLY A 21 -14.57 0.24 -13.07
CA GLY A 21 -14.30 -0.78 -12.05
C GLY A 21 -12.80 -1.06 -11.86
N MET A 22 -12.50 -2.06 -11.03
CA MET A 22 -11.12 -2.41 -10.66
C MET A 22 -10.33 -3.04 -11.81
N GLY A 23 -11.00 -3.61 -12.83
CA GLY A 23 -10.33 -4.24 -13.97
C GLY A 23 -9.55 -3.27 -14.86
N GLU A 24 -9.89 -1.97 -14.82
CA GLU A 24 -9.18 -0.91 -15.55
C GLU A 24 -8.03 -0.30 -14.75
N MET A 25 -7.87 -0.70 -13.48
CA MET A 25 -6.76 -0.26 -12.64
C MET A 25 -5.66 -1.33 -12.66
N GLU A 26 -4.55 -1.03 -13.35
CA GLU A 26 -3.36 -1.86 -13.20
C GLU A 26 -2.79 -1.65 -11.79
N PHE A 27 -2.79 -2.71 -10.97
CA PHE A 27 -2.27 -2.69 -9.60
C PHE A 27 -1.17 -3.73 -9.47
N LYS A 28 0.02 -3.32 -9.01
CA LYS A 28 1.17 -4.22 -8.91
C LYS A 28 1.65 -4.35 -7.48
N ILE A 29 1.96 -5.58 -7.08
CA ILE A 29 2.66 -5.85 -5.83
C ILE A 29 4.09 -6.25 -6.18
N ILE A 30 5.05 -5.48 -5.68
CA ILE A 30 6.47 -5.65 -6.01
C ILE A 30 7.22 -6.05 -4.74
N ARG A 31 8.16 -6.98 -4.88
CA ARG A 31 9.07 -7.37 -3.79
C ARG A 31 10.21 -6.36 -3.70
N MET A 32 10.50 -5.86 -2.49
CA MET A 32 11.65 -4.99 -2.26
C MET A 32 12.95 -5.81 -2.17
N GLU A 33 13.92 -5.49 -3.02
CA GLU A 33 15.25 -6.12 -3.11
C GLU A 33 16.31 -5.35 -2.30
N VAL A 34 16.01 -5.02 -1.03
CA VAL A 34 16.95 -4.25 -0.17
C VAL A 34 17.48 -5.14 0.96
N ALA A 35 18.80 -5.13 1.17
CA ALA A 35 19.44 -5.79 2.30
C ALA A 35 18.85 -5.23 3.63
N HIS A 36 18.51 -6.12 4.58
CA HIS A 36 17.82 -5.79 5.85
C HIS A 36 16.37 -5.27 5.74
N SER A 37 15.70 -5.44 4.59
CA SER A 37 14.33 -4.97 4.37
C SER A 37 13.26 -5.59 5.28
N THR A 38 13.50 -6.73 5.91
CA THR A 38 12.46 -7.47 6.67
C THR A 38 11.82 -6.69 7.83
N SER A 39 12.50 -5.66 8.37
CA SER A 39 11.98 -4.79 9.43
C SER A 39 11.29 -3.53 8.92
N MET A 40 11.51 -3.16 7.65
CA MET A 40 10.97 -1.94 7.04
C MET A 40 9.45 -1.99 6.88
N LEU A 41 8.84 -0.81 6.80
CA LEU A 41 7.44 -0.66 6.41
C LEU A 41 7.30 -0.82 4.89
N PRO A 42 6.12 -1.24 4.40
CA PRO A 42 5.85 -1.24 2.97
C PRO A 42 5.79 0.20 2.44
N MET A 43 6.06 0.35 1.16
CA MET A 43 6.04 1.62 0.43
C MET A 43 5.04 1.54 -0.72
N ALA A 44 4.54 2.69 -1.18
CA ALA A 44 3.73 2.77 -2.38
C ALA A 44 4.30 3.79 -3.37
N HIS A 45 4.21 3.48 -4.66
CA HIS A 45 4.38 4.45 -5.74
C HIS A 45 3.01 4.70 -6.37
N THR A 46 2.32 5.72 -5.85
CA THR A 46 0.92 6.01 -6.21
C THR A 46 0.76 6.34 -7.69
N CYS A 47 1.73 7.04 -8.31
CA CYS A 47 1.73 7.32 -9.75
C CYS A 47 1.64 6.07 -10.64
N PHE A 48 2.00 4.90 -10.10
CA PHE A 48 2.04 3.64 -10.84
C PHE A 48 1.15 2.56 -10.21
N ASN A 49 0.35 2.88 -9.19
CA ASN A 49 -0.44 1.93 -8.41
C ASN A 49 0.37 0.72 -7.92
N GLN A 50 1.59 0.96 -7.43
CA GLN A 50 2.51 -0.09 -7.00
C GLN A 50 2.62 -0.15 -5.48
N LEU A 51 2.39 -1.33 -4.91
CA LEU A 51 2.62 -1.65 -3.50
C LEU A 51 3.92 -2.45 -3.37
N CYS A 52 4.94 -1.83 -2.79
CA CYS A 52 6.24 -2.43 -2.54
C CYS A 52 6.28 -3.08 -1.16
N LEU A 53 6.41 -4.42 -1.13
CA LEU A 53 6.44 -5.21 0.10
C LEU A 53 7.85 -5.73 0.37
N PRO A 54 8.39 -5.50 1.57
CA PRO A 54 9.54 -6.26 2.06
C PRO A 54 9.24 -7.77 2.14
N PRO A 55 10.28 -8.63 2.10
CA PRO A 55 10.14 -10.08 2.20
C PRO A 55 9.81 -10.51 3.64
N TYR A 56 8.61 -10.19 4.12
CA TYR A 56 8.18 -10.52 5.47
C TYR A 56 8.12 -12.03 5.68
N LYS A 57 8.62 -12.49 6.84
CA LYS A 57 8.71 -13.92 7.20
C LYS A 57 7.36 -14.64 7.17
N ASN A 58 6.26 -13.95 7.48
CA ASN A 58 4.93 -14.55 7.52
C ASN A 58 3.82 -13.49 7.39
N ARG A 59 2.60 -13.99 7.19
CA ARG A 59 1.37 -13.18 7.05
C ARG A 59 1.08 -12.29 8.26
N LYS A 60 1.43 -12.70 9.48
CA LYS A 60 1.20 -11.90 10.70
C LYS A 60 2.04 -10.62 10.66
N VAL A 61 3.33 -10.76 10.33
CA VAL A 61 4.24 -9.61 10.19
C VAL A 61 3.78 -8.69 9.05
N LEU A 62 3.43 -9.25 7.90
CA LEU A 62 2.89 -8.48 6.77
C LEU A 62 1.68 -7.65 7.19
N LYS A 63 0.68 -8.29 7.82
CA LYS A 63 -0.54 -7.60 8.26
C LYS A 63 -0.20 -6.47 9.23
N GLN A 64 0.64 -6.73 10.23
CA GLN A 64 1.03 -5.72 11.21
C GLN A 64 1.72 -4.52 10.55
N LYS A 65 2.74 -4.76 9.73
CA LYS A 65 3.53 -3.70 9.09
C LYS A 65 2.70 -2.92 8.07
N LEU A 66 1.85 -3.60 7.29
CA LEU A 66 0.93 -2.96 6.35
C LEU A 66 -0.10 -2.10 7.08
N THR A 67 -0.69 -2.59 8.17
CA THR A 67 -1.61 -1.79 8.99
C THR A 67 -0.93 -0.56 9.58
N ILE A 68 0.31 -0.67 10.03
CA ILE A 68 1.07 0.50 10.50
C ILE A 68 1.25 1.52 9.36
N ALA A 69 1.71 1.09 8.19
CA ALA A 69 1.93 2.00 7.07
C ALA A 69 0.65 2.73 6.65
N ILE A 70 -0.44 2.01 6.39
CA ILE A 70 -1.69 2.63 5.91
C ILE A 70 -2.38 3.51 6.97
N SER A 71 -2.19 3.23 8.26
CA SER A 71 -2.75 4.06 9.33
C SER A 71 -1.95 5.34 9.59
N ASN A 72 -0.71 5.41 9.13
CA ASN A 72 0.18 6.58 9.33
C ASN A 72 0.56 7.26 8.01
N ALA A 73 -0.13 6.92 6.91
CA ALA A 73 0.14 7.47 5.58
C ALA A 73 -0.74 8.68 5.22
N GLU A 74 -1.45 9.25 6.19
CA GLU A 74 -2.19 10.49 5.98
C GLU A 74 -1.18 11.60 5.63
N GLY A 75 -1.35 12.20 4.45
CA GLY A 75 -0.53 13.31 3.99
C GLY A 75 -0.77 14.58 4.82
N PHE A 76 -0.13 15.68 4.45
CA PHE A 76 -0.45 16.98 5.01
C PHE A 76 -1.83 17.40 4.50
N GLY A 77 -2.87 17.15 5.29
CA GLY A 77 -4.25 17.53 4.97
C GLY A 77 -4.37 19.04 4.82
N ILE A 78 -4.14 19.53 3.61
CA ILE A 78 -4.61 20.82 3.12
C ILE A 78 -5.79 20.51 2.19
N GLU A 79 -6.97 20.43 2.79
CA GLU A 79 -8.26 20.65 2.10
C GLU A 79 -8.93 21.87 2.74
#